data_AF-A0A392Q3G4-F1
#
_entry.id   AF-A0A392Q3G4-F1
#
_cell.length_a   1.000
_cell.length_b   1.000
_cell.length_c   1.000
_cell.angle_alpha   90.00
_cell.angle_beta   90.00
_cell.angle_gamma   90.00
#
_symmetry.space_group_name_H-M   'P 1'
#
loop_
_entity.id
_entity.type
_entity.pdbx_description
1 polymer ?
#
loop_
_entity_poly.entity_id
_entity_poly.type
_entity_poly.pdbx_seq_one_letter_code
_entity_poly.pdbx_strand_id
1 'polypeptide(L)'
;MQDPALQPYEYVAPVVDCIKELRARDWSVTFKHVYREGNQCADYMAKLGANSMNMESMEPFEKPPDSLLPLLKSDADEETRYTRA
;
A
#
# COMPACT_ATOMS: atom_id res chain seq x y z
N MET A 1 0.62 23.01 25.81
CA MET A 1 0.25 21.58 25.81
C MET A 1 0.52 21.07 24.41
N GLN A 2 1.54 20.23 24.24
CA GLN A 2 1.80 19.52 22.98
C GLN A 2 0.85 18.33 22.91
N ASP A 3 0.20 18.17 21.76
CA ASP A 3 -0.51 16.95 21.38
C ASP A 3 0.52 15.79 21.39
N PRO A 4 0.32 14.70 22.16
CA PRO A 4 1.28 13.61 22.22
C PRO A 4 1.17 12.79 20.93
N ALA A 5 1.76 13.32 19.86
CA ALA A 5 1.99 12.61 18.62
C ALA A 5 2.79 11.33 18.96
N LEU A 6 2.07 10.20 18.87
CA LEU A 6 2.58 8.84 19.01
C LEU A 6 3.92 8.71 18.30
N GLN A 7 4.94 8.28 19.03
CA GLN A 7 6.29 8.22 18.49
C GLN A 7 6.40 7.07 17.47
N PRO A 8 6.99 7.29 16.28
CA PRO A 8 6.91 6.34 15.16
C PRO A 8 7.42 4.92 15.45
N TYR A 9 8.29 4.74 16.46
CA TYR A 9 8.98 3.48 16.74
C TYR A 9 8.14 2.45 17.50
N GLU A 10 7.07 2.86 18.21
CA GLU A 10 6.30 1.95 19.07
C GLU A 10 5.47 0.93 18.27
N TYR A 11 5.23 1.19 16.97
CA TYR A 11 4.42 0.35 16.09
C TYR A 11 5.22 -0.47 15.07
N VAL A 12 6.51 -0.19 14.88
CA VAL A 12 7.31 -0.84 13.82
C VAL A 12 7.54 -2.31 14.12
N ALA A 13 7.92 -2.65 15.36
CA ALA A 13 8.16 -4.04 15.76
C ALA A 13 6.90 -4.92 15.62
N PRO A 14 5.70 -4.51 16.11
CA PRO A 14 4.47 -5.24 15.88
C PRO A 14 4.13 -5.48 14.40
N VAL A 15 4.28 -4.46 13.54
CA VAL A 15 3.94 -4.58 12.11
C VAL A 15 4.86 -5.56 11.40
N VAL A 16 6.17 -5.52 11.69
CA VAL A 16 7.14 -6.45 11.09
C VAL A 16 6.84 -7.90 11.49
N ASP A 17 6.44 -8.15 12.74
CA ASP A 17 6.10 -9.50 13.18
C ASP A 17 4.80 -10.00 12.56
N CYS A 18 3.79 -9.13 12.38
CA CYS A 18 2.59 -9.46 11.60
C CYS A 18 2.93 -9.82 10.14
N ILE A 19 3.84 -9.08 9.50
CA ILE A 19 4.28 -9.39 8.12
C ILE A 19 4.97 -10.77 8.06
N LYS A 20 5.82 -11.10 9.05
CA LYS A 20 6.47 -12.41 9.14
C LYS A 20 5.45 -13.55 9.33
N GLU A 21 4.45 -13.34 10.19
CA GLU A 21 3.37 -14.32 10.42
C GLU A 21 2.57 -14.56 9.15
N LEU A 22 2.13 -13.48 8.47
CA LEU A 22 1.45 -13.57 7.19
C LEU A 22 2.30 -14.32 6.16
N ARG A 23 3.59 -14.00 6.04
CA ARG A 23 4.51 -14.68 5.11
C ARG A 23 4.66 -16.18 5.40
N ALA A 24 4.55 -16.60 6.66
CA ALA A 24 4.75 -18.00 7.07
C ALA A 24 3.55 -18.91 6.80
N ARG A 25 2.40 -18.36 6.33
CA ARG A 25 1.22 -19.14 5.97
C ARG A 25 1.47 -20.02 4.74
N ASP A 26 0.55 -20.93 4.47
CA ASP A 26 0.62 -21.88 3.34
C ASP A 26 0.26 -21.20 2.00
N TRP A 27 1.13 -20.31 1.54
CA TRP A 27 1.01 -19.59 0.27
C TRP A 27 2.40 -19.17 -0.25
N SER A 28 2.49 -18.90 -1.56
CA SER A 28 3.73 -18.48 -2.20
C SER A 28 3.81 -16.95 -2.29
N VAL A 29 4.60 -16.33 -1.41
CA VAL A 29 4.78 -14.86 -1.35
C VAL A 29 6.23 -14.47 -1.58
N THR A 30 6.45 -13.48 -2.44
CA THR A 30 7.76 -12.84 -2.65
C THR A 30 7.65 -11.33 -2.50
N PHE A 31 8.68 -10.70 -1.95
CA PHE A 31 8.77 -9.24 -1.86
C PHE A 31 9.71 -8.74 -2.95
N LYS A 32 9.22 -7.80 -3.77
CA LYS A 32 10.00 -7.12 -4.79
C LYS A 32 9.93 -5.64 -4.53
N HIS A 33 11.09 -5.00 -4.46
CA HIS A 33 11.15 -3.55 -4.41
C HIS A 33 10.83 -2.99 -5.80
N VAL A 34 9.96 -1.98 -5.85
CA VAL A 34 9.56 -1.29 -7.08
C VAL A 34 9.76 0.22 -6.89
N TYR A 35 9.91 0.96 -7.99
CA TYR A 35 9.91 2.41 -7.94
C TYR A 35 8.52 2.94 -7.59
N ARG A 36 8.46 4.09 -6.94
CA ARG A 36 7.18 4.70 -6.55
C ARG A 36 6.33 5.01 -7.78
N GLU A 37 6.98 5.43 -8.86
CA GLU A 37 6.37 5.79 -10.14
C GLU A 37 5.71 4.60 -10.85
N GLY A 38 6.13 3.37 -10.55
CA GLY A 38 5.55 2.12 -11.04
C GLY A 38 4.67 1.40 -10.01
N ASN A 39 4.19 2.12 -8.99
CA ASN A 39 3.28 1.61 -7.98
C ASN A 39 2.13 2.60 -7.71
N GLN A 40 1.60 3.19 -8.77
CA GLN A 40 0.62 4.26 -8.73
C GLN A 40 -0.72 3.81 -8.15
N CYS A 41 -1.13 2.56 -8.42
CA CYS A 41 -2.35 1.99 -7.83
C CYS A 41 -2.30 1.98 -6.30
N ALA A 42 -1.18 1.55 -5.72
CA ALA A 42 -1.02 1.50 -4.27
C ALA A 42 -1.02 2.91 -3.65
N ASP A 43 -0.33 3.86 -4.27
CA ASP A 43 -0.30 5.27 -3.82
C ASP A 43 -1.69 5.91 -3.90
N TYR A 44 -2.45 5.64 -4.97
CA TYR A 44 -3.83 6.09 -5.11
C TYR A 44 -4.74 5.51 -4.01
N MET A 45 -4.71 4.20 -3.79
CA MET A 45 -5.55 3.54 -2.78
C MET A 45 -5.19 3.98 -1.36
N ALA A 46 -3.90 4.18 -1.06
CA ALA A 46 -3.47 4.71 0.23
C ALA A 46 -4.01 6.12 0.48
N LYS A 47 -3.97 7.00 -0.53
CA LYS A 47 -4.55 8.36 -0.46
C LYS A 47 -6.07 8.31 -0.30
N LEU A 48 -6.74 7.43 -1.05
CA LEU A 48 -8.19 7.26 -0.95
C LEU A 48 -8.59 6.86 0.46
N GLY A 49 -7.91 5.87 1.05
CA GLY A 49 -8.15 5.44 2.42
C GLY A 49 -7.86 6.51 3.47
N ALA A 50 -6.76 7.26 3.31
CA ALA A 50 -6.42 8.37 4.21
C ALA A 50 -7.50 9.47 4.19
N ASN A 51 -8.05 9.78 3.01
CA ASN A 51 -9.12 10.76 2.86
C ASN A 51 -10.47 10.26 3.40
N SER A 52 -10.67 8.95 3.52
CA SER A 52 -11.89 8.35 4.07
C SER A 52 -11.76 7.97 5.55
N MET A 53 -10.65 8.27 6.23
CA MET A 53 -10.46 7.92 7.65
C MET A 53 -11.48 8.55 8.60
N ASN A 54 -12.12 9.64 8.20
CA ASN A 54 -13.17 10.31 8.98
C ASN A 54 -14.59 9.81 8.66
N MET A 55 -14.74 8.83 7.75
CA MET A 55 -16.04 8.22 7.48
C MET A 55 -16.41 7.24 8.59
N GLU A 56 -17.68 7.26 8.98
CA GLU A 56 -18.25 6.42 10.03
C GLU A 56 -18.30 4.93 9.63
N SER A 57 -18.25 4.63 8.32
CA SER A 57 -18.11 3.27 7.80
C SER A 57 -17.05 3.18 6.69
N MET A 58 -16.23 2.12 6.75
CA MET A 58 -15.38 1.69 5.65
C MET A 58 -16.14 0.62 4.87
N GLU A 59 -16.65 0.98 3.69
CA GLU A 59 -17.34 0.02 2.82
C GLU A 59 -16.32 -0.75 1.96
N PRO A 60 -16.46 -2.08 1.83
CA PRO A 60 -15.62 -2.87 0.95
C PRO A 60 -15.89 -2.52 -0.51
N PHE A 61 -14.83 -2.48 -1.32
CA PHE A 61 -14.96 -2.34 -2.77
C PHE A 61 -15.41 -3.67 -3.40
N GLU A 62 -16.67 -3.76 -3.82
CA GLU A 62 -17.18 -4.89 -4.64
C GLU A 62 -16.50 -5.00 -6.00
N LYS A 63 -16.05 -3.86 -6.55
CA LYS A 63 -15.32 -3.75 -7.81
C LYS A 63 -14.21 -2.71 -7.68
N PRO A 64 -13.10 -2.85 -8.43
CA PRO A 64 -12.07 -1.81 -8.48
C PRO A 64 -12.68 -0.46 -8.90
N PRO A 65 -12.30 0.67 -8.27
CA PRO A 65 -12.70 1.99 -8.74
C PRO A 65 -12.28 2.21 -10.20
N ASP A 66 -13.15 2.80 -11.03
CA ASP A 66 -12.85 3.04 -12.45
C ASP A 66 -11.58 3.90 -12.65
N SER A 67 -11.30 4.80 -11.69
CA SER A 67 -10.08 5.61 -11.65
C SER A 67 -8.80 4.80 -11.49
N LEU A 68 -8.89 3.54 -11.05
CA LEU A 68 -7.74 2.65 -10.90
C LEU A 68 -7.32 2.01 -12.23
N LEU A 69 -8.24 1.87 -13.20
CA LEU A 69 -7.97 1.23 -14.49
C LEU A 69 -6.82 1.86 -15.28
N PRO A 70 -6.74 3.20 -15.46
CA PRO A 70 -5.60 3.80 -16.15
C PRO A 70 -4.28 3.61 -15.38
N LEU A 71 -4.31 3.65 -14.05
CA LEU A 71 -3.14 3.45 -13.20
C LEU A 71 -2.63 2.01 -13.31
N LEU A 72 -3.54 1.04 -13.36
CA LEU A 72 -3.19 -0.38 -13.52
C LEU A 72 -2.48 -0.65 -14.84
N LYS A 73 -2.94 0.00 -15.93
CA LYS A 73 -2.26 -0.08 -17.22
C LYS A 73 -0.86 0.53 -17.15
N SER A 74 -0.70 1.64 -16.45
CA SER A 74 0.61 2.28 -16.24
C SER A 74 1.56 1.43 -15.39
N ASP A 75 1.07 0.82 -14.31
CA ASP A 75 1.87 -0.04 -13.43
C ASP A 75 2.26 -1.36 -14.11
N ALA A 76 1.42 -1.85 -15.04
CA ALA A 76 1.69 -3.04 -15.83
C ALA A 76 2.71 -2.80 -16.97
N ASP A 77 2.93 -1.54 -17.34
CA ASP A 77 3.86 -1.19 -18.41
C ASP A 77 5.32 -1.33 -17.92
N GLU A 78 6.06 -2.25 -18.54
CA GLU A 78 7.44 -2.56 -18.18
C GLU A 78 8.41 -1.41 -18.45
N GLU A 79 8.01 -0.40 -19.21
CA GLU A 79 8.83 0.78 -19.52
C GLU A 79 9.17 1.63 -18.27
N THR A 80 8.43 1.44 -17.16
CA THR A 80 8.74 2.05 -15.85
C THR A 80 9.77 1.29 -15.02
N ARG A 81 10.28 0.14 -15.52
CA ARG A 81 11.44 -0.54 -14.91
C ARG A 81 12.69 0.28 -15.19
N TYR A 82 12.96 1.29 -14.35
CA TYR A 82 14.29 1.90 -14.33
C TYR A 82 15.29 0.80 -14.04
N THR A 83 16.07 0.43 -15.06
CA THR A 83 17.22 -0.45 -14.90
C THR A 83 18.12 0.19 -13.85
N ARG A 84 18.49 -0.56 -12.81
CA ARG A 84 19.52 -0.11 -11.88
C ARG A 84 20.77 0.18 -12.71
N ALA A 85 21.12 1.46 -12.82
CA ALA A 85 22.41 1.90 -13.36
C ALA A 85 23.55 1.39 -12.48
#